data_AF-A0A7S2FZT1-F1
#
_entry.id   AF-A0A7S2FZT1-F1
#
_cell.length_a   1.000
_cell.length_b   1.000
_cell.length_c   1.000
_cell.angle_alpha   90.00
_cell.angle_beta   90.00
_cell.angle_gamma   90.00
#
_symmetry.space_group_name_H-M   'P 1'
#
loop_
_entity.id
_entity.type
_entity.pdbx_description
1 polymer ?
#
loop_
_entity_poly.entity_id
_entity_poly.type
_entity_poly.pdbx_seq_one_letter_code
_entity_poly.pdbx_strand_id
1 'polypeptide(L)'
;ESYVKEMWAYNLSHYSPIYGDADMTPSSNVLANSWPDTLTDTSAFDFQALLVVPKSNAMGGRIGWALRVYSDLEAHGCTGYPCTRIDGSRPIGWAGYSVERFFDKPIVDSVSCSDGKLEIKGIYDVSKWSTSQPGHVFVYKDSSTDRIKALDTDFTFSLYNEATEVTIDDSSILVDGLTVRVEVQNRFKQMHSVTTNCR
;
A
#
# COMPACT_ATOMS: atom_id res chain seq x y z
N GLU A 1 -0.01 -23.92 25.40
CA GLU A 1 0.70 -23.88 24.10
C GLU A 1 0.07 -22.80 23.25
N SER A 2 0.86 -21.87 22.71
CA SER A 2 0.38 -20.92 21.70
C SER A 2 0.52 -21.57 20.32
N TYR A 3 -0.59 -21.73 19.60
CA TYR A 3 -0.54 -22.15 18.21
C TYR A 3 -0.60 -20.93 17.29
N VAL A 4 0.20 -20.95 16.23
CA VAL A 4 0.08 -19.99 15.13
C VAL A 4 -0.99 -20.53 14.19
N LYS A 5 -1.98 -19.70 13.85
CA LYS A 5 -3.02 -20.03 12.88
C LYS A 5 -2.74 -19.27 11.59
N GLU A 6 -2.62 -19.99 10.47
CA GLU A 6 -2.66 -19.37 9.15
C GLU A 6 -4.04 -18.73 8.96
N MET A 7 -4.06 -17.40 8.87
CA MET A 7 -5.30 -16.65 8.65
C MET A 7 -5.63 -16.55 7.15
N TRP A 8 -4.61 -16.64 6.30
CA TRP A 8 -4.73 -16.46 4.86
C TRP A 8 -3.47 -16.96 4.13
N ALA A 9 -3.65 -17.53 2.94
CA ALA A 9 -2.58 -17.85 2.00
C ALA A 9 -3.09 -17.74 0.56
N TYR A 10 -2.17 -17.51 -0.38
CA TYR A 10 -2.46 -17.49 -1.82
C TYR A 10 -1.38 -18.27 -2.56
N ASN A 11 -1.79 -19.25 -3.36
CA ASN A 11 -0.87 -20.11 -4.11
C ASN A 11 -0.63 -19.53 -5.52
N LEU A 12 0.64 -19.23 -5.82
CA LEU A 12 1.05 -18.70 -7.13
C LEU A 12 1.20 -19.78 -8.21
N SER A 13 1.03 -21.05 -7.86
CA SER A 13 1.16 -22.23 -8.74
C SER A 13 2.58 -22.49 -9.26
N HIS A 14 3.60 -21.87 -8.65
CA HIS A 14 5.01 -22.14 -8.90
C HIS A 14 5.83 -21.96 -7.62
N TYR A 15 6.99 -22.61 -7.58
CA TYR A 15 7.96 -22.42 -6.50
C TYR A 15 8.86 -21.23 -6.81
N SER A 16 9.20 -20.43 -5.78
CA SER A 16 10.22 -19.38 -5.87
C SER A 16 11.37 -19.75 -4.94
N PRO A 17 12.61 -19.93 -5.45
CA PRO A 17 13.75 -20.44 -4.67
C PRO A 17 14.31 -19.47 -3.64
N ILE A 18 13.92 -18.20 -3.72
CA ILE A 18 14.31 -17.15 -2.78
C ILE A 18 13.01 -16.57 -2.21
N TYR A 19 13.05 -16.08 -0.97
CA TYR A 19 11.92 -15.38 -0.36
C TYR A 19 11.72 -14.01 -1.04
N GLY A 20 10.47 -13.71 -1.38
CA GLY A 20 10.05 -12.39 -1.85
C GLY A 20 9.28 -11.61 -0.78
N ASP A 21 8.97 -10.36 -1.08
CA ASP A 21 8.11 -9.53 -0.25
C ASP A 21 6.64 -9.94 -0.42
N ALA A 22 5.88 -9.79 0.66
CA ALA A 22 4.42 -9.96 0.70
C ALA A 22 3.84 -8.92 1.66
N ASP A 23 3.77 -7.69 1.21
CA ASP A 23 3.38 -6.54 2.02
C ASP A 23 1.89 -6.24 1.90
N MET A 24 1.24 -5.98 3.03
CA MET A 24 -0.13 -5.50 3.04
C MET A 24 -0.18 -4.02 2.62
N THR A 25 -1.04 -3.71 1.66
CA THR A 25 -1.38 -2.35 1.24
C THR A 25 -2.41 -1.71 2.17
N PRO A 26 -2.54 -0.37 2.18
CA PRO A 26 -3.59 0.33 2.93
C PRO A 26 -5.01 -0.22 2.66
N SER A 27 -5.27 -0.58 1.41
CA SER A 27 -6.54 -1.20 0.97
C SER A 27 -6.69 -2.69 1.33
N SER A 28 -5.85 -3.22 2.22
CA SER A 28 -5.77 -4.63 2.62
C SER A 28 -5.51 -5.64 1.49
N ASN A 29 -5.06 -5.17 0.32
CA ASN A 29 -4.50 -6.02 -0.73
C ASN A 29 -3.06 -6.42 -0.40
N VAL A 30 -2.51 -7.47 -1.01
CA VAL A 30 -1.14 -7.94 -0.78
C VAL A 30 -0.28 -7.64 -2.01
N LEU A 31 0.72 -6.78 -1.85
CA LEU A 31 1.74 -6.51 -2.86
C LEU A 31 2.87 -7.52 -2.68
N ALA A 32 3.19 -8.27 -3.72
CA ALA A 32 4.18 -9.32 -3.66
C ALA A 32 5.04 -9.40 -4.92
N ASN A 33 6.11 -10.17 -4.85
CA ASN A 33 6.87 -10.63 -6.01
C ASN A 33 7.09 -12.13 -6.00
N SER A 34 7.42 -12.67 -7.16
CA SER A 34 7.82 -14.07 -7.29
C SER A 34 8.58 -14.33 -8.58
N TRP A 35 9.29 -15.44 -8.63
CA TRP A 35 10.09 -15.88 -9.77
C TRP A 35 10.02 -17.41 -9.85
N PRO A 36 9.31 -17.99 -10.83
CA PRO A 36 9.17 -19.44 -10.96
C PRO A 36 10.52 -20.11 -11.20
N ASP A 37 10.95 -21.05 -10.35
CA ASP A 37 12.16 -21.85 -10.56
C ASP A 37 12.16 -22.61 -11.90
N THR A 38 10.98 -22.97 -12.38
CA THR A 38 10.74 -23.65 -13.65
C THR A 38 9.76 -22.84 -14.49
N LEU A 39 10.22 -22.40 -15.66
CA LEU A 39 9.37 -21.79 -16.66
C LEU A 39 8.50 -22.86 -17.32
N THR A 40 7.22 -22.58 -17.48
CA THR A 40 6.23 -23.41 -18.16
C THR A 40 5.43 -22.56 -19.14
N ASP A 41 4.56 -23.19 -19.94
CA ASP A 41 3.61 -22.46 -20.81
C ASP A 41 2.74 -21.45 -20.05
N THR A 42 2.54 -21.65 -18.75
CA THR A 42 1.71 -20.79 -17.89
C THR A 42 2.53 -19.85 -16.98
N SER A 43 3.84 -20.06 -16.88
CA SER A 43 4.77 -19.32 -16.01
C SER A 43 6.02 -18.89 -16.79
N ALA A 44 5.83 -18.43 -18.02
CA ALA A 44 6.87 -18.05 -18.97
C ALA A 44 7.54 -16.70 -18.67
N PHE A 45 7.72 -16.32 -17.40
CA PHE A 45 8.30 -15.04 -16.98
C PHE A 45 9.44 -15.26 -15.98
N ASP A 46 10.46 -14.41 -16.05
CA ASP A 46 11.59 -14.42 -15.11
C ASP A 46 11.16 -13.91 -13.74
N PHE A 47 10.39 -12.83 -13.74
CA PHE A 47 9.98 -12.12 -12.55
C PHE A 47 8.56 -11.61 -12.71
N GLN A 48 7.80 -11.64 -11.63
CA GLN A 48 6.57 -10.89 -11.53
C GLN A 48 6.48 -10.09 -10.24
N ALA A 49 6.04 -8.84 -10.37
CA ALA A 49 5.44 -8.07 -9.28
C ALA A 49 3.93 -8.17 -9.42
N LEU A 50 3.20 -8.37 -8.33
CA LEU A 50 1.76 -8.56 -8.38
C LEU A 50 1.06 -7.97 -7.15
N LEU A 51 -0.21 -7.63 -7.34
CA LEU A 51 -1.12 -7.32 -6.25
C LEU A 51 -2.19 -8.39 -6.17
N VAL A 52 -2.31 -9.06 -5.03
CA VAL A 52 -3.37 -10.00 -4.74
C VAL A 52 -4.46 -9.26 -3.97
N VAL A 53 -5.71 -9.41 -4.42
CA VAL A 53 -6.91 -8.98 -3.70
C VAL A 53 -7.42 -10.18 -2.90
N PRO A 54 -7.28 -10.19 -1.56
CA PRO A 54 -7.73 -11.30 -0.73
C PRO A 54 -9.24 -11.52 -0.86
N LYS A 55 -9.67 -12.77 -0.77
CA LYS A 55 -11.07 -13.18 -0.65
C LYS A 55 -11.17 -14.33 0.35
N SER A 56 -12.33 -14.46 1.00
CA SER A 56 -12.63 -15.57 1.91
C SER A 56 -12.87 -16.91 1.22
N ASN A 57 -12.52 -17.06 -0.07
CA ASN A 57 -12.76 -18.28 -0.83
C ASN A 57 -11.57 -19.25 -0.74
N ALA A 58 -11.77 -20.49 -1.20
CA ALA A 58 -10.74 -21.54 -1.16
C ALA A 58 -9.46 -21.22 -1.95
N MET A 59 -9.51 -20.23 -2.86
CA MET A 59 -8.34 -19.80 -3.63
C MET A 59 -7.54 -18.71 -2.91
N GLY A 60 -8.01 -18.24 -1.75
CA GLY A 60 -7.42 -17.12 -1.00
C GLY A 60 -7.63 -15.76 -1.64
N GLY A 61 -7.87 -15.64 -2.94
CA GLY A 61 -8.02 -14.33 -3.56
C GLY A 61 -8.02 -14.36 -5.08
N ARG A 62 -7.56 -13.25 -5.67
CA ARG A 62 -7.29 -13.12 -7.11
C ARG A 62 -6.13 -12.14 -7.33
N ILE A 63 -5.43 -12.28 -8.44
CA ILE A 63 -4.51 -11.23 -8.91
C ILE A 63 -5.35 -10.03 -9.38
N GLY A 64 -5.11 -8.87 -8.77
CA GLY A 64 -5.68 -7.57 -9.17
C GLY A 64 -4.92 -6.96 -10.34
N TRP A 65 -3.59 -6.99 -10.28
CA TRP A 65 -2.68 -6.64 -11.37
C TRP A 65 -1.37 -7.42 -11.24
N ALA A 66 -0.64 -7.56 -12.34
CA ALA A 66 0.72 -8.08 -12.34
C ALA A 66 1.57 -7.38 -13.42
N LEU A 67 2.82 -7.09 -13.10
CA LEU A 67 3.88 -6.74 -14.05
C LEU A 67 4.80 -7.94 -14.16
N ARG A 68 5.06 -8.38 -15.39
CA ARG A 68 5.90 -9.54 -15.68
C ARG A 68 7.07 -9.12 -16.53
N VAL A 69 8.24 -9.61 -16.18
CA VAL A 69 9.49 -9.43 -16.93
C VAL A 69 9.80 -10.75 -17.61
N TYR A 70 10.09 -10.67 -18.91
CA TYR A 70 10.31 -11.81 -19.79
C TYR A 70 11.74 -11.75 -20.33
N SER A 71 12.36 -12.91 -20.45
CA SER A 71 13.61 -13.12 -21.16
C SER A 71 13.44 -14.24 -22.19
N ASP A 72 14.29 -14.26 -23.20
CA ASP A 72 14.30 -15.35 -24.18
C ASP A 72 14.74 -16.67 -23.52
N LEU A 73 14.13 -17.79 -23.91
CA LEU A 73 14.48 -19.12 -23.36
C LEU A 73 15.97 -19.46 -23.55
N GLU A 74 16.54 -19.04 -24.67
CA GLU A 74 17.96 -19.25 -24.97
C GLU A 74 18.87 -18.54 -23.96
N ALA A 75 18.43 -17.41 -23.38
CA ALA A 75 19.15 -16.71 -22.32
C ALA A 75 19.25 -17.52 -21.02
N HIS A 76 18.40 -18.55 -20.87
CA HIS A 76 18.46 -19.53 -19.78
C HIS A 76 19.08 -20.87 -20.20
N GLY A 77 19.60 -20.98 -21.43
CA GLY A 77 20.12 -22.24 -21.98
C GLY A 77 19.03 -23.26 -22.32
N CYS A 78 17.80 -22.79 -22.55
CA CYS A 78 16.64 -23.64 -22.82
C CYS A 78 16.17 -23.54 -24.27
N THR A 79 15.63 -24.64 -24.79
CA THR A 79 15.03 -24.71 -26.15
C THR A 79 13.51 -24.91 -26.13
N GLY A 80 12.90 -25.02 -24.94
CA GLY A 80 11.46 -25.23 -24.76
C GLY A 80 11.06 -25.33 -23.28
N TYR A 81 9.79 -25.62 -23.04
CA TYR A 81 9.23 -25.84 -21.70
C TYR A 81 9.09 -27.34 -21.37
N PRO A 82 9.20 -27.74 -20.09
CA PRO A 82 9.59 -26.90 -18.95
C PRO A 82 11.09 -26.55 -18.98
N CYS A 83 11.44 -25.36 -18.50
CA CYS A 83 12.82 -24.86 -18.43
C CYS A 83 13.16 -24.51 -16.99
N THR A 84 13.98 -25.34 -16.35
CA THR A 84 14.49 -25.07 -14.99
C THR A 84 15.57 -23.99 -15.06
N ARG A 85 15.41 -22.94 -14.28
CA ARG A 85 16.28 -21.75 -14.31
C ARG A 85 16.84 -21.43 -12.92
N ILE A 86 17.43 -22.43 -12.29
CA ILE A 86 18.14 -22.30 -11.02
C ILE A 86 19.59 -22.78 -11.18
N ASP A 87 20.54 -22.02 -10.64
CA ASP A 87 21.93 -22.43 -10.43
C ASP A 87 22.14 -22.64 -8.92
N GLY A 88 22.04 -23.90 -8.49
CA GLY A 88 21.92 -24.24 -7.07
C GLY A 88 20.64 -23.64 -6.46
N SER A 89 20.80 -22.65 -5.57
CA SER A 89 19.69 -21.91 -4.95
C SER A 89 19.40 -20.54 -5.58
N ARG A 90 20.15 -20.15 -6.62
CA ARG A 90 20.05 -18.82 -7.23
C ARG A 90 19.18 -18.89 -8.50
N PRO A 91 18.20 -18.00 -8.68
CA PRO A 91 17.47 -17.90 -9.94
C PRO A 91 18.41 -17.40 -11.06
N ILE A 92 18.25 -17.95 -12.24
CA ILE A 92 18.83 -17.47 -13.49
C ILE A 92 17.82 -16.50 -14.14
N GLY A 93 18.32 -15.41 -14.70
CA GLY A 93 17.50 -14.33 -15.26
C GLY A 93 17.14 -13.24 -14.25
N TRP A 94 16.04 -12.53 -14.49
CA TRP A 94 15.59 -11.50 -13.56
C TRP A 94 15.01 -12.11 -12.29
N ALA A 95 15.42 -11.56 -11.16
CA ALA A 95 14.82 -11.79 -9.84
C ALA A 95 14.80 -10.46 -9.08
N GLY A 96 13.85 -10.30 -8.16
CA GLY A 96 13.71 -9.10 -7.36
C GLY A 96 13.51 -9.47 -5.90
N TYR A 97 14.22 -8.80 -5.00
CA TYR A 97 14.08 -9.06 -3.56
C TYR A 97 12.77 -8.47 -3.02
N SER A 98 12.47 -7.22 -3.38
CA SER A 98 11.33 -6.46 -2.87
C SER A 98 10.57 -5.76 -4.01
N VAL A 99 9.29 -5.51 -3.80
CA VAL A 99 8.50 -4.56 -4.60
C VAL A 99 8.07 -3.44 -3.69
N GLU A 100 8.72 -2.30 -3.86
CA GLU A 100 8.40 -1.11 -3.08
C GLU A 100 7.22 -0.36 -3.69
N ARG A 101 6.48 0.31 -2.81
CA ARG A 101 5.38 1.20 -3.20
C ARG A 101 5.77 2.64 -2.91
N PHE A 102 5.45 3.51 -3.86
CA PHE A 102 5.60 4.95 -3.72
C PHE A 102 4.29 5.58 -4.18
N PHE A 103 3.61 6.27 -3.27
CA PHE A 103 2.47 7.09 -3.63
C PHE A 103 2.96 8.52 -3.92
N ASP A 104 2.34 9.18 -4.88
CA ASP A 104 2.69 10.58 -5.16
C ASP A 104 2.34 11.52 -3.99
N LYS A 105 1.37 11.10 -3.15
CA LYS A 105 0.86 11.83 -1.99
C LYS A 105 0.36 10.87 -0.90
N PRO A 106 0.26 11.33 0.36
CA PRO A 106 -0.37 10.55 1.43
C PRO A 106 -1.76 10.03 1.05
N ILE A 107 -2.17 8.93 1.66
CA ILE A 107 -3.51 8.37 1.52
C ILE A 107 -4.31 8.77 2.75
N VAL A 108 -5.55 9.16 2.52
CA VAL A 108 -6.57 9.41 3.55
C VAL A 108 -7.80 8.62 3.13
N ASP A 109 -8.29 7.74 4.00
CA ASP A 109 -9.46 6.90 3.70
C ASP A 109 -10.77 7.69 3.84
N SER A 110 -10.92 8.40 4.96
CA SER A 110 -12.11 9.19 5.22
C SER A 110 -11.84 10.43 6.05
N VAL A 111 -12.66 11.46 5.83
CA VAL A 111 -12.71 12.68 6.63
C VAL A 111 -14.16 12.99 6.98
N SER A 112 -14.47 12.95 8.26
CA SER A 112 -15.79 13.31 8.80
C SER A 112 -15.69 14.55 9.68
N CYS A 113 -16.71 15.38 9.61
CA CYS A 113 -16.79 16.61 10.38
C CYS A 113 -18.19 16.70 11.01
N SER A 114 -18.28 16.54 12.33
CA SER A 114 -19.55 16.58 13.05
C SER A 114 -19.38 16.91 14.52
N ASP A 115 -20.38 17.58 15.13
CA ASP A 115 -20.45 17.81 16.58
C ASP A 115 -19.19 18.48 17.17
N GLY A 116 -18.58 19.40 16.41
CA GLY A 116 -17.37 20.10 16.84
C GLY A 116 -16.10 19.25 16.72
N LYS A 117 -16.17 18.16 15.95
CA LYS A 117 -15.05 17.23 15.73
C LYS A 117 -14.75 17.09 14.25
N LEU A 118 -13.47 17.13 13.92
CA LEU A 118 -12.94 16.73 12.62
C LEU A 118 -12.13 15.44 12.83
N GLU A 119 -12.59 14.34 12.23
CA GLU A 119 -11.91 13.05 12.24
C GLU A 119 -11.32 12.76 10.86
N ILE A 120 -10.05 12.37 10.83
CA ILE A 120 -9.30 11.99 9.64
C ILE A 120 -8.81 10.57 9.88
N LYS A 121 -9.32 9.59 9.14
CA LYS A 121 -9.07 8.17 9.34
C LYS A 121 -8.33 7.56 8.16
N GLY A 122 -7.61 6.47 8.44
CA GLY A 122 -6.86 5.74 7.42
C GLY A 122 -5.75 6.57 6.78
N ILE A 123 -4.96 7.28 7.59
CA ILE A 123 -3.85 8.08 7.10
C ILE A 123 -2.62 7.20 6.90
N TYR A 124 -2.06 7.18 5.68
CA TYR A 124 -0.82 6.47 5.36
C TYR A 124 0.17 7.39 4.64
N ASP A 125 1.46 7.26 4.95
CA ASP A 125 2.52 7.99 4.25
C ASP A 125 2.75 7.44 2.84
N VAL A 126 3.53 8.19 2.05
CA VAL A 126 3.85 7.90 0.65
C VAL A 126 4.74 6.68 0.46
N SER A 127 5.57 6.35 1.44
CA SER A 127 6.63 5.35 1.34
C SER A 127 6.59 4.37 2.52
N LYS A 128 7.23 3.22 2.31
CA LYS A 128 7.44 2.21 3.36
C LYS A 128 8.50 2.71 4.35
N TRP A 129 8.07 3.00 5.58
CA TRP A 129 8.98 3.32 6.68
C TRP A 129 8.88 2.28 7.79
N SER A 130 10.04 1.85 8.29
CA SER A 130 10.17 1.01 9.49
C SER A 130 10.15 1.80 10.79
N THR A 131 10.06 3.13 10.69
CA THR A 131 9.96 4.05 11.82
C THR A 131 8.88 5.07 11.54
N SER A 132 8.31 5.60 12.61
CA SER A 132 7.31 6.63 12.52
C SER A 132 7.86 7.91 11.88
N GLN A 133 7.03 8.60 11.10
CA GLN A 133 7.43 9.82 10.39
C GLN A 133 6.55 11.01 10.79
N PRO A 134 7.09 12.24 10.84
CA PRO A 134 6.28 13.40 11.16
C PRO A 134 5.33 13.74 10.01
N GLY A 135 4.11 14.14 10.39
CA GLY A 135 3.08 14.62 9.48
C GLY A 135 2.41 15.87 10.04
N HIS A 136 1.71 16.60 9.17
CA HIS A 136 0.96 17.77 9.55
C HIS A 136 -0.38 17.80 8.84
N VAL A 137 -1.41 18.26 9.54
CA VAL A 137 -2.74 18.52 8.98
C VAL A 137 -2.96 20.02 8.93
N PHE A 138 -3.33 20.53 7.75
CA PHE A 138 -3.81 21.88 7.57
C PHE A 138 -5.31 21.87 7.33
N VAL A 139 -6.03 22.83 7.91
CA VAL A 139 -7.48 22.98 7.67
C VAL A 139 -7.78 24.36 7.11
N TYR A 140 -8.56 24.39 6.03
CA TYR A 140 -8.97 25.60 5.35
C TYR A 140 -10.48 25.73 5.36
N LYS A 141 -10.97 26.97 5.38
CA LYS A 141 -12.38 27.26 5.17
C LYS A 141 -12.69 27.13 3.67
N ASP A 142 -13.54 26.17 3.31
CA ASP A 142 -13.97 25.93 1.94
C ASP A 142 -12.77 25.77 0.96
N SER A 143 -12.92 26.14 -0.31
CA SER A 143 -11.85 26.21 -1.30
C SER A 143 -10.94 27.44 -1.15
N SER A 144 -11.07 28.22 -0.08
CA SER A 144 -10.29 29.44 0.11
C SER A 144 -8.86 29.13 0.58
N THR A 145 -8.00 30.15 0.57
CA THR A 145 -6.67 30.10 1.19
C THR A 145 -6.71 30.44 2.68
N ASP A 146 -7.89 30.68 3.24
CA ASP A 146 -8.08 31.06 4.63
C ASP A 146 -7.94 29.83 5.51
N ARG A 147 -6.73 29.68 6.03
CA ARG A 147 -6.35 28.60 6.94
C ARG A 147 -6.96 28.85 8.32
N ILE A 148 -7.69 27.86 8.83
CA ILE A 148 -8.24 27.86 10.19
C ILE A 148 -7.13 27.38 11.12
N LYS A 149 -6.18 28.26 11.44
CA LYS A 149 -4.93 27.88 12.13
C LYS A 149 -5.11 27.14 13.46
N ALA A 150 -6.24 27.37 14.14
CA ALA A 150 -6.57 26.68 15.39
C ALA A 150 -6.75 25.17 15.20
N LEU A 151 -7.08 24.73 13.97
CA LEU A 151 -7.32 23.33 13.64
C LEU A 151 -6.11 22.64 13.01
N ASP A 152 -5.02 23.36 12.77
CA ASP A 152 -3.81 22.71 12.28
C ASP A 152 -3.19 21.87 13.38
N THR A 153 -2.73 20.68 13.03
CA THR A 153 -2.16 19.77 14.03
C THR A 153 -1.00 18.97 13.47
N ASP A 154 0.05 18.85 14.26
CA ASP A 154 1.13 17.90 14.02
C ASP A 154 0.67 16.50 14.43
N PHE A 155 1.06 15.51 13.63
CA PHE A 155 0.85 14.12 13.96
C PHE A 155 2.06 13.29 13.55
N THR A 156 1.97 11.98 13.79
CA THR A 156 3.01 11.05 13.42
C THR A 156 2.38 9.93 12.61
N PHE A 157 2.82 9.77 11.36
CA PHE A 157 2.50 8.59 10.57
C PHE A 157 3.04 7.35 11.29
N SER A 158 2.17 6.36 11.42
CA SER A 158 2.49 5.03 11.94
C SER A 158 3.41 4.29 10.97
N LEU A 159 3.78 3.06 11.34
CA LEU A 159 4.50 2.15 10.45
C LEU A 159 3.71 1.93 9.16
N TYR A 160 4.40 1.60 8.07
CA TYR A 160 3.78 1.55 6.74
C TYR A 160 2.51 0.69 6.62
N ASN A 161 2.36 -0.34 7.45
CA ASN A 161 1.22 -1.25 7.45
C ASN A 161 0.09 -0.82 8.41
N GLU A 162 0.24 0.31 9.09
CA GLU A 162 -0.68 0.80 10.11
C GLU A 162 -1.26 2.14 9.68
N ALA A 163 -2.58 2.30 9.80
CA ALA A 163 -3.22 3.59 9.63
C ALA A 163 -2.92 4.48 10.85
N THR A 164 -2.74 5.77 10.60
CA THR A 164 -2.89 6.80 11.64
C THR A 164 -4.29 7.41 11.57
N GLU A 165 -4.80 7.80 12.72
CA GLU A 165 -6.03 8.58 12.84
C GLU A 165 -5.71 9.90 13.53
N VAL A 166 -6.36 10.98 13.10
CA VAL A 166 -6.25 12.31 13.71
C VAL A 166 -7.65 12.80 14.03
N THR A 167 -7.84 13.23 15.27
CA THR A 167 -9.09 13.85 15.74
C THR A 167 -8.76 15.24 16.26
N ILE A 168 -9.50 16.24 15.77
CA ILE A 168 -9.42 17.63 16.22
C ILE A 168 -10.78 17.99 16.82
N ASP A 169 -10.82 18.26 18.12
CA ASP A 169 -12.00 18.75 18.83
C ASP A 169 -11.94 20.27 18.93
N ASP A 170 -12.80 21.00 18.22
CA ASP A 170 -12.87 22.46 18.25
C ASP A 170 -14.31 22.95 18.01
N SER A 171 -14.84 23.77 18.91
CA SER A 171 -16.21 24.25 18.84
C SER A 171 -16.49 25.19 17.65
N SER A 172 -15.46 25.78 17.03
CA SER A 172 -15.61 26.55 15.80
C SER A 172 -16.03 25.70 14.59
N ILE A 173 -15.89 24.37 14.70
CA ILE A 173 -16.36 23.39 13.71
C ILE A 173 -17.89 23.20 13.77
N LEU A 174 -18.57 23.60 14.86
CA LEU A 174 -20.03 23.48 15.04
C LEU A 174 -20.87 24.40 14.14
N VAL A 175 -20.26 25.08 13.17
CA VAL A 175 -20.99 25.93 12.25
C VAL A 175 -21.63 25.03 11.18
N ASP A 176 -22.93 24.77 11.34
CA ASP A 176 -23.73 24.03 10.37
C ASP A 176 -23.49 24.54 8.94
N GLY A 177 -23.16 23.62 8.03
CA GLY A 177 -22.90 23.96 6.63
C GLY A 177 -21.51 24.54 6.37
N LEU A 178 -20.61 24.56 7.36
CA LEU A 178 -19.20 24.86 7.13
C LEU A 178 -18.58 23.76 6.26
N THR A 179 -18.16 24.12 5.05
CA THR A 179 -17.29 23.27 4.24
C THR A 179 -15.85 23.50 4.67
N VAL A 180 -15.09 22.43 4.91
CA VAL A 180 -13.66 22.49 5.21
C VAL A 180 -12.86 21.70 4.18
N ARG A 181 -11.69 22.23 3.81
CA ARG A 181 -10.68 21.49 3.06
C ARG A 181 -9.56 21.10 4.01
N VAL A 182 -9.31 19.80 4.09
CA VAL A 182 -8.26 19.19 4.90
C VAL A 182 -7.10 18.82 4.00
N GLU A 183 -5.90 19.26 4.36
CA GLU A 183 -4.67 18.88 3.69
C GLU A 183 -3.75 18.11 4.64
N VAL A 184 -3.43 16.86 4.28
CA VAL A 184 -2.49 16.01 5.02
C VAL A 184 -1.15 16.05 4.32
N GLN A 185 -0.13 16.52 5.03
CA GLN A 185 1.23 16.72 4.53
C GLN A 185 2.23 15.79 5.23
N ASN A 186 3.15 15.22 4.47
CA ASN A 186 4.30 14.49 5.01
C ASN A 186 5.57 15.35 5.11
N ARG A 187 6.64 14.78 5.68
CA ARG A 187 7.97 15.43 5.80
C ARG A 187 8.58 15.94 4.49
N PHE A 188 8.15 15.43 3.33
CA PHE A 188 8.61 15.86 2.01
C PHE A 188 7.70 16.90 1.35
N LYS A 189 6.72 17.41 2.10
CA LYS A 189 5.73 18.39 1.65
C LYS A 189 4.79 17.87 0.54
N GLN A 190 4.68 16.55 0.39
CA GLN A 190 3.65 15.95 -0.46
C GLN A 190 2.32 16.01 0.28
N MET A 191 1.23 16.33 -0.45
CA MET A 191 -0.05 16.66 0.16
C MET A 191 -1.21 15.88 -0.43
N HIS A 192 -2.04 15.33 0.45
CA HIS A 192 -3.39 14.90 0.14
C HIS A 192 -4.35 16.03 0.48
N SER A 193 -5.31 16.33 -0.40
CA SER A 193 -6.33 17.35 -0.17
C SER A 193 -7.72 16.76 -0.36
N VAL A 194 -8.60 16.96 0.60
CA VAL A 194 -9.97 16.47 0.60
C VAL A 194 -10.90 17.50 1.22
N THR A 195 -12.08 17.68 0.63
CA THR A 195 -13.10 18.61 1.11
C THR A 195 -14.25 17.82 1.75
N THR A 196 -14.72 18.26 2.91
CA THR A 196 -15.86 17.67 3.61
C THR A 196 -16.78 18.78 4.15
N ASN A 197 -18.05 18.44 4.35
CA ASN A 197 -19.04 19.35 4.94
C ASN A 197 -19.24 18.99 6.41
N CYS A 198 -19.09 19.97 7.28
CA CYS A 198 -19.39 19.85 8.70
C CYS A 198 -20.89 19.86 8.94
N ARG A 199 -21.33 18.94 9.80
CA ARG A 199 -22.72 18.71 10.18
C ARG A 199 -22.92 18.80 11.68
#